data_AF-A0A448WZ51-F1
#
_entry.id   AF-A0A448WZ51-F1
#
_cell.length_a   1.000
_cell.length_b   1.000
_cell.length_c   1.000
_cell.angle_alpha   90.00
_cell.angle_beta   90.00
_cell.angle_gamma   90.00
#
_symmetry.space_group_name_H-M   'P 1'
#
loop_
_entity.id
_entity.type
_entity.pdbx_description
1 polymer ?
#
loop_
_entity_poly.entity_id
_entity_poly.type
_entity_poly.pdbx_seq_one_letter_code
_entity_poly.pdbx_strand_id
1 'polypeptide(L)' 'MLRLSQLEDYDTLETFRICNICEEGEKNTRLEPCGHLACMACAKKWMVSRSEIQL' A
#
# COMPACT_ATOMS: atom_id res chain seq x y z
N MET A 1 -32.68 -19.91 -6.74
CA MET A 1 -31.29 -20.03 -6.27
C MET A 1 -30.58 -18.73 -6.60
N LEU A 2 -30.62 -17.76 -5.69
CA LEU A 2 -29.88 -16.50 -5.88
C LEU A 2 -28.43 -16.77 -5.48
N ARG A 3 -27.50 -16.61 -6.42
CA ARG A 3 -26.05 -16.73 -6.18
C ARG A 3 -25.64 -15.58 -5.26
N LEU A 4 -25.40 -15.91 -4.00
CA LEU A 4 -24.75 -15.06 -3.01
C LEU A 4 -23.25 -14.93 -3.36
N SER A 5 -22.92 -14.22 -4.44
CA SER A 5 -21.51 -14.01 -4.83
C SER A 5 -21.25 -12.60 -5.38
N GLN A 6 -22.05 -11.61 -4.98
CA GLN A 6 -21.91 -10.22 -5.45
C GLN A 6 -21.87 -9.19 -4.29
N LEU A 7 -21.64 -9.66 -3.06
CA LEU A 7 -21.46 -8.79 -1.88
C LEU A 7 -20.13 -9.04 -1.15
N GLU A 8 -19.20 -9.77 -1.77
CA GLU A 8 -17.87 -10.04 -1.19
C GLU A 8 -16.77 -9.14 -1.78
N ASP A 9 -17.05 -8.38 -2.83
CA ASP A 9 -16.05 -7.56 -3.53
C ASP A 9 -15.98 -6.10 -3.06
N TYR A 10 -16.87 -5.64 -2.18
CA TYR A 10 -16.86 -4.23 -1.73
C TYR A 10 -15.68 -3.91 -0.79
N ASP A 11 -15.26 -4.90 0.01
CA ASP A 11 -14.09 -4.81 0.89
C ASP A 11 -12.75 -4.73 0.12
N THR A 12 -12.75 -5.20 -1.13
CA THR A 12 -11.55 -5.17 -1.97
C THR A 12 -11.18 -3.73 -2.37
N LEU A 13 -12.16 -2.83 -2.53
CA LEU A 13 -11.92 -1.46 -2.99
C LEU A 13 -11.23 -0.57 -1.94
N GLU A 14 -11.51 -0.78 -0.66
CA GLU A 14 -10.90 -0.01 0.43
C GLU A 14 -9.46 -0.48 0.70
N THR A 15 -9.24 -1.80 0.72
CA THR A 15 -7.90 -2.41 0.81
C THR A 15 -7.00 -2.03 -0.36
N PHE A 16 -7.54 -1.74 -1.56
CA PHE A 16 -6.73 -1.18 -2.65
C PHE A 16 -6.18 0.21 -2.34
N ARG A 17 -6.92 1.06 -1.61
CA ARG A 17 -6.52 2.44 -1.32
C ARG A 17 -5.59 2.58 -0.12
N ILE A 18 -5.64 1.67 0.84
CA ILE A 18 -4.84 1.74 2.08
C ILE A 18 -3.47 1.06 1.90
N CYS A 19 -2.42 1.59 2.50
CA CYS A 19 -1.05 1.10 2.39
C CYS A 19 -0.88 -0.24 3.11
N ASN A 20 -0.39 -1.24 2.37
CA ASN A 20 -0.17 -2.60 2.90
C ASN A 20 1.01 -2.72 3.88
N ILE A 21 1.70 -1.63 4.21
CA ILE A 21 2.85 -1.62 5.14
C ILE A 21 2.40 -1.22 6.54
N CYS A 22 1.60 -0.15 6.63
CA CYS A 22 1.15 0.38 7.92
C CYS A 22 -0.36 0.24 8.15
N GLU A 23 -1.12 -0.23 7.15
CA GLU A 23 -2.57 -0.47 7.23
C GLU A 23 -3.41 0.76 7.65
N GLU A 24 -2.84 1.96 7.52
CA GLU A 24 -3.43 3.22 7.98
C GLU A 24 -3.43 4.29 6.88
N GLY A 25 -2.27 4.58 6.29
CA GLY A 25 -2.13 5.67 5.31
C GLY A 25 -2.54 5.26 3.91
N GLU A 26 -3.05 6.19 3.10
CA GLU A 26 -3.40 5.93 1.70
C GLU A 26 -2.17 5.69 0.80
N LYS A 27 -2.32 4.78 -0.17
CA LYS A 27 -1.34 4.53 -1.24
C LYS A 27 -1.31 5.70 -2.22
N ASN A 28 -0.44 6.67 -1.97
CA ASN A 28 -0.33 7.90 -2.76
C ASN A 28 1.07 8.16 -3.34
N THR A 29 2.03 7.27 -3.08
CA THR A 29 3.42 7.41 -3.53
C THR A 29 3.81 6.20 -4.36
N ARG A 30 4.22 6.43 -5.61
CA ARG A 30 4.82 5.42 -6.49
C ARG A 30 6.32 5.38 -6.28
N LEU A 31 6.85 4.20 -6.02
CA LEU A 31 8.28 3.96 -5.90
C LEU A 31 8.87 3.63 -7.26
N GLU A 32 9.86 4.41 -7.70
CA GLU A 32 10.59 4.15 -8.94
C GLU A 32 11.92 3.42 -8.64
N PRO A 33 12.38 2.53 -9.55
CA PRO A 33 11.83 2.21 -10.87
C PRO A 33 10.78 1.07 -10.87
N CYS A 34 10.44 0.51 -9.71
CA CYS A 34 9.66 -0.73 -9.63
C CYS A 34 8.14 -0.54 -9.75
N GLY A 35 7.63 0.68 -9.64
CA GLY A 35 6.22 1.02 -9.84
C GLY A 35 5.28 0.65 -8.69
N HIS A 36 5.77 0.13 -7.57
CA HIS A 36 4.93 -0.22 -6.42
C HIS A 36 4.36 1.03 -5.71
N LEU A 37 3.15 0.91 -5.15
CA LEU A 37 2.47 2.01 -4.44
C LEU A 37 2.50 1.81 -2.92
N ALA A 38 2.86 2.85 -2.18
CA ALA A 38 2.84 2.92 -0.73
C ALA A 38 2.39 4.31 -0.25
N CYS A 39 2.16 4.48 1.05
CA CYS A 39 1.98 5.81 1.62
C CYS A 39 3.32 6.55 1.70
N MET A 40 3.28 7.89 1.65
CA MET A 40 4.48 8.74 1.71
C MET A 40 5.35 8.45 2.95
N ALA A 41 4.76 8.18 4.11
CA ALA A 41 5.49 7.95 5.35
C ALA A 41 6.35 6.67 5.27
N CYS A 42 5.76 5.56 4.82
CA CYS A 42 6.48 4.30 4.63
C CYS A 42 7.52 4.41 3.51
N ALA A 43 7.19 5.09 2.40
CA ALA A 43 8.14 5.35 1.32
C ALA A 43 9.38 6.10 1.81
N LYS A 44 9.21 7.18 2.59
CA LYS A 44 10.32 7.96 3.15
C LYS A 44 11.17 7.14 4.12
N LYS A 45 10.55 6.41 5.05
CA LYS A 45 11.27 5.54 5.99
C LYS A 45 12.15 4.52 5.26
N TRP A 46 11.65 3.93 4.19
CA TRP A 46 12.40 2.97 3.37
C TRP A 46 13.55 3.60 2.57
N MET A 47 13.36 4.81 2.05
CA MET A 47 14.44 5.53 1.35
C MET A 47 15.55 5.98 2.31
N VAL A 48 15.19 6.43 3.51
CA VAL A 48 16.15 6.86 4.54
C VAL A 48 16.93 5.67 5.10
N SER A 49 16.28 4.54 5.39
CA SER A 49 16.97 3.34 5.90
C SER A 49 18.00 2.76 4.92
N ARG A 50 17.84 3.01 3.62
CA ARG A 50 18.81 2.61 2.59
C ARG A 50 20.01 3.56 2.47
N SER A 51 19.85 4.85 2.81
CA SER A 51 20.97 5.79 2.87
C SER A 51 21.78 5.66 4.16
N GLU A 52 21.15 5.17 5.23
CA GLU A 52 21.79 4.85 6.50
C GLU A 52 22.18 3.37 6.56
N ILE A 53 22.97 2.90 5.58
CA ILE A 53 23.75 1.67 5.82
C ILE A 53 24.65 2.01 7.01
N GLN A 54 24.27 1.53 8.20
CA GLN A 54 25.15 1.52 9.37
C GLN A 54 26.42 0.77 8.99
N LEU A 55 27.47 1.55 8.70
CA LEU A 55 28.85 1.09 8.81
C LEU A 55 29.20 0.93 10.29
#